data_AF-A0A9D5AP02-F1
#
_entry.id   AF-A0A9D5AP02-F1
#
_cell.length_a   1.000
_cell.length_b   1.000
_cell.length_c   1.000
_cell.angle_alpha   90.00
_cell.angle_beta   90.00
_cell.angle_gamma   90.00
#
_symmetry.space_group_name_H-M   'P 1'
#
loop_
_entity.id
_entity.type
_entity.pdbx_description
1 polymer ?
#
loop_
_entity_poly.entity_id
_entity_poly.type
_entity_poly.pdbx_seq_one_letter_code
_entity_poly.pdbx_strand_id
1 'polypeptide(L)'
;MDHYQGLTKSFNHGKIYCSFVTARLVNMNLGISYDKLHILPLNQKIEIAGIGVTCLDANHCPSSIIILFQPLNGQVVLHTAVQLEKKGYSWRLHVHFAKRFT
;
A
#
# COMPACT_ATOMS: atom_id res chain seq x y z
N MET A 1 -8.51 -13.29 2.42
CA MET A 1 -7.44 -13.14 1.43
C MET A 1 -8.00 -12.26 0.35
N ASP A 2 -7.71 -10.94 0.31
CA ASP A 2 -8.40 -10.06 -0.65
C ASP A 2 -7.67 -8.74 -1.05
N HIS A 3 -6.33 -8.68 -1.04
CA HIS A 3 -5.62 -7.50 -1.57
C HIS A 3 -4.50 -7.80 -2.57
N TYR A 4 -3.91 -8.99 -2.47
CA TYR A 4 -2.94 -9.47 -3.46
C TYR A 4 -3.59 -10.45 -4.45
N GLN A 5 -4.92 -10.61 -4.41
CA GLN A 5 -5.60 -11.52 -5.32
C GLN A 5 -5.45 -11.01 -6.76
N GLY A 6 -4.88 -11.86 -7.62
CA GLY A 6 -4.50 -11.49 -8.99
C GLY A 6 -3.07 -10.95 -9.12
N LEU A 7 -2.37 -10.67 -8.02
CA LEU A 7 -0.95 -10.32 -8.04
C LEU A 7 -0.11 -11.61 -8.12
N THR A 8 0.61 -11.77 -9.22
CA THR A 8 1.46 -12.94 -9.50
C THR A 8 2.83 -12.50 -10.00
N LYS A 9 3.82 -13.40 -10.04
CA LYS A 9 5.15 -13.13 -10.62
C LYS A 9 5.10 -12.56 -12.04
N SER A 10 4.07 -12.93 -12.81
CA SER A 10 3.82 -12.49 -14.19
C SER A 10 3.04 -11.18 -14.28
N PHE A 11 2.80 -10.47 -13.17
CA PHE A 11 2.13 -9.17 -13.22
C PHE A 11 2.88 -8.21 -14.16
N ASN A 12 2.14 -7.65 -15.12
CA ASN A 12 2.65 -6.75 -16.15
C ASN A 12 1.66 -5.61 -16.48
N HIS A 13 0.77 -5.26 -15.55
CA HIS A 13 -0.26 -4.24 -15.74
C HIS A 13 0.17 -2.86 -15.21
N GLY A 14 1.47 -2.65 -15.00
CA GLY A 14 2.02 -1.39 -14.53
C GLY A 14 2.95 -1.54 -13.33
N LYS A 15 3.22 -0.40 -12.68
CA LYS A 15 4.09 -0.28 -11.52
C LYS A 15 3.31 -0.58 -10.23
N ILE A 16 3.91 -1.33 -9.33
CA ILE A 16 3.31 -1.61 -8.02
C ILE A 16 3.95 -0.66 -7.01
N TYR A 17 3.15 0.23 -6.42
CA TYR A 17 3.62 1.14 -5.38
C TYR A 17 3.23 0.61 -4.00
N CYS A 18 4.19 0.49 -3.08
CA CYS A 18 3.93 -0.09 -1.76
C CYS A 18 4.98 0.33 -0.72
N SER A 19 4.73 0.02 0.56
CA SER A 19 5.74 0.22 1.62
C SER A 19 6.91 -0.75 1.45
N PHE A 20 8.05 -0.43 2.07
CA PHE A 20 9.23 -1.32 2.07
C PHE A 20 8.90 -2.72 2.58
N VAL A 21 8.13 -2.81 3.67
CA VAL A 21 7.77 -4.11 4.27
C VAL A 21 6.85 -4.90 3.34
N THR A 22 5.89 -4.24 2.67
CA THR A 22 5.05 -4.88 1.66
C THR A 22 5.86 -5.36 0.45
N ALA A 23 6.81 -4.56 -0.04
CA ALA A 23 7.69 -4.96 -1.13
C ALA A 23 8.46 -6.25 -0.79
N ARG A 24 8.99 -6.33 0.44
CA ARG A 24 9.67 -7.53 0.94
C ARG A 24 8.73 -8.74 1.00
N LEU A 25 7.52 -8.58 1.55
CA LEU A 25 6.55 -9.68 1.63
C LEU A 25 6.08 -10.16 0.25
N VAL A 26 5.85 -9.25 -0.68
CA VAL A 26 5.45 -9.56 -2.06
C VAL A 26 6.58 -10.26 -2.81
N ASN A 27 7.82 -9.80 -2.66
CA ASN A 27 8.97 -10.48 -3.25
C ASN A 27 9.15 -11.90 -2.67
N MET A 28 9.14 -12.04 -1.34
CA MET A 28 9.35 -13.32 -0.66
C MET A 28 8.23 -14.34 -0.93
N ASN A 29 6.96 -13.90 -0.88
CA ASN A 29 5.83 -14.83 -0.94
C ASN A 29 5.28 -15.04 -2.37
N LEU A 30 5.41 -14.04 -3.26
CA LEU A 30 4.86 -14.09 -4.62
C LEU A 30 5.93 -14.12 -5.72
N GLY A 31 7.20 -13.89 -5.38
CA GLY A 31 8.32 -13.93 -6.33
C GLY A 31 8.33 -12.75 -7.31
N ILE A 32 7.66 -11.65 -7.01
CA ILE A 32 7.71 -10.43 -7.84
C ILE A 32 9.03 -9.72 -7.57
N SER A 33 9.79 -9.49 -8.62
CA SER A 33 11.10 -8.85 -8.54
C SER A 33 10.99 -7.35 -8.20
N TYR A 34 12.02 -6.82 -7.54
CA TYR A 34 12.07 -5.44 -7.05
C TYR A 34 12.07 -4.39 -8.15
N ASP A 35 12.46 -4.75 -9.38
CA ASP A 35 12.35 -3.90 -10.58
C ASP A 35 10.90 -3.49 -10.89
N LYS A 36 9.91 -4.27 -10.45
CA LYS A 36 8.48 -3.98 -10.60
C LYS A 36 7.85 -3.28 -9.39
N LEU A 37 8.62 -3.13 -8.30
CA LEU A 37 8.16 -2.62 -7.02
C LEU A 37 8.74 -1.22 -6.78
N HIS A 38 7.86 -0.23 -6.65
CA HIS A 38 8.22 1.13 -6.30
C HIS A 38 7.93 1.36 -4.82
N ILE A 39 8.99 1.40 -4.02
CA ILE A 39 8.90 1.59 -2.58
C ILE A 39 8.58 3.05 -2.27
N LEU A 40 7.53 3.26 -1.49
CA LEU A 40 7.11 4.56 -1.00
C LEU A 40 7.70 4.83 0.39
N PRO A 41 8.52 5.88 0.57
CA PRO A 41 9.04 6.25 1.87
C PRO A 41 7.91 6.73 2.79
N LEU A 42 8.02 6.39 4.08
CA LEU A 42 7.07 6.87 5.09
C LEU A 42 7.31 8.36 5.38
N ASN A 43 6.20 9.07 5.61
CA ASN A 43 6.17 10.49 6.00
C ASN A 43 6.86 11.44 5.00
N GLN A 44 7.04 10.99 3.76
CA GLN A 44 7.61 11.80 2.69
C GLN A 44 6.60 11.90 1.55
N LYS A 45 6.30 13.15 1.16
CA LYS A 45 5.48 13.43 -0.01
C LYS A 45 6.30 13.17 -1.26
N ILE A 46 5.75 12.37 -2.16
CA ILE A 46 6.29 12.14 -3.49
C ILE A 46 5.24 12.52 -4.54
N GLU A 47 5.68 12.85 -5.75
CA GLU A 47 4.78 13.13 -6.85
C GLU A 47 4.66 11.89 -7.76
N ILE A 48 3.43 11.42 -7.96
CA ILE A 48 3.12 10.35 -8.92
C ILE A 48 2.08 10.91 -9.88
N ALA A 49 2.46 11.06 -11.15
CA ALA A 49 1.59 11.55 -12.22
C ALA A 49 0.86 12.87 -11.87
N GLY A 50 1.57 13.82 -11.25
CA GLY A 50 1.00 15.12 -10.84
C GLY A 50 0.14 15.09 -9.57
N ILE A 51 0.07 13.95 -8.88
CA ILE A 51 -0.64 13.80 -7.59
C ILE A 51 0.40 13.64 -6.48
N GLY A 52 0.28 14.46 -5.43
CA GLY A 52 1.06 14.27 -4.22
C GLY A 52 0.60 13.02 -3.48
N VAL A 53 1.51 12.08 -3.22
CA VAL A 53 1.24 10.84 -2.48
C VAL A 53 2.16 10.77 -1.26
N THR A 54 1.58 10.55 -0.09
CA THR A 54 2.35 10.36 1.15
C THR A 54 1.88 9.08 1.84
N CYS A 55 2.81 8.20 2.18
CA CYS A 55 2.54 7.04 3.02
C CYS A 55 2.74 7.39 4.48
N LEU A 56 1.74 7.16 5.32
CA LEU A 56 1.78 7.39 6.76
C LEU A 56 1.73 6.06 7.48
N ASP A 57 2.38 5.98 8.64
CA ASP A 57 2.28 4.80 9.51
C ASP A 57 0.83 4.66 9.99
N ALA A 58 0.23 3.48 9.79
CA ALA A 58 -1.16 3.22 10.21
C ALA A 58 -1.27 2.80 11.69
N ASN A 59 -0.14 2.66 12.39
CA ASN A 59 0.00 2.24 13.80
C ASN A 59 -0.82 0.99 14.16
N HIS A 60 -0.97 0.08 13.19
CA HIS A 60 -1.82 -1.10 13.32
C HIS A 60 -1.00 -2.40 13.29
N CYS A 61 -0.02 -2.50 12.38
CA CYS A 61 0.92 -3.62 12.30
C CYS A 61 2.23 -3.19 11.60
N PRO A 62 3.38 -3.83 11.90
CA PRO A 62 4.56 -3.72 11.04
C PRO A 62 4.20 -4.01 9.57
N SER A 63 4.17 -2.96 8.74
CA SER A 63 3.85 -2.86 7.29
C SER A 63 2.59 -2.07 6.92
N SER A 64 1.65 -1.86 7.85
CA SER A 64 0.39 -1.18 7.53
C SER A 64 0.63 0.31 7.33
N ILE A 65 0.17 0.82 6.17
CA ILE A 65 0.29 2.23 5.82
C ILE A 65 -1.07 2.82 5.45
N ILE A 66 -1.24 4.09 5.76
CA ILE A 66 -2.31 4.92 5.21
C ILE A 66 -1.71 5.68 4.01
N ILE A 67 -2.46 5.81 2.92
CA ILE A 67 -2.01 6.57 1.75
C ILE A 67 -2.83 7.85 1.64
N LEU A 68 -2.15 8.99 1.69
CA LEU A 68 -2.71 10.32 1.49
C LEU A 68 -2.47 10.74 0.04
N PHE A 69 -3.55 11.04 -0.70
CA PHE A 69 -3.53 11.59 -2.05
C PHE A 69 -3.90 13.08 -2.01
N GLN A 70 -3.06 13.90 -2.62
CA GLN A 70 -3.18 15.36 -2.66
C GLN A 70 -3.06 15.84 -4.12
N PRO A 71 -4.12 15.74 -4.91
CA PRO A 71 -4.17 16.28 -6.27
C PRO A 71 -4.14 17.82 -6.25
N LEU A 72 -3.67 18.41 -7.35
CA LEU A 72 -3.56 19.87 -7.51
C LEU A 72 -4.90 20.61 -7.43
N ASN A 73 -6.01 19.92 -7.70
CA ASN A 73 -7.37 20.46 -7.63
C ASN A 73 -7.92 20.58 -6.19
N GLY A 74 -7.10 20.30 -5.18
CA GLY A 74 -7.39 20.54 -3.76
C GLY A 74 -8.18 19.43 -3.05
N GLN A 75 -8.68 18.42 -3.77
CA GLN A 75 -9.49 17.37 -3.17
C GLN A 75 -8.62 16.27 -2.57
N VAL A 76 -8.36 16.39 -1.27
CA VAL A 76 -7.52 15.44 -0.53
C VAL A 76 -8.29 14.17 -0.23
N VAL A 77 -7.71 13.03 -0.57
CA VAL A 77 -8.27 11.69 -0.30
C VAL A 77 -7.33 10.93 0.60
N LEU A 78 -7.84 10.45 1.74
CA LEU A 78 -7.12 9.54 2.62
C LEU A 78 -7.65 8.12 2.42
N HIS A 79 -6.79 7.22 1.97
CA HIS A 79 -7.11 5.81 1.84
C HIS A 79 -6.49 5.02 3.01
N THR A 80 -7.33 4.58 3.94
CA THR A 80 -6.93 3.70 5.02
C THR A 80 -7.11 2.25 4.58
N ALA A 81 -6.09 1.68 3.95
CA ALA A 81 -6.06 0.25 3.67
C ALA A 81 -5.39 -0.47 4.85
N VAL A 82 -6.15 -1.29 5.57
CA VAL A 82 -5.61 -2.16 6.61
C VAL A 82 -5.96 -3.59 6.28
N GLN A 83 -4.96 -4.47 6.21
CA GLN A 83 -5.17 -5.91 6.37
C GLN A 83 -3.95 -6.66 6.91
N LEU A 84 -4.18 -7.54 7.89
CA LEU A 84 -3.37 -8.73 8.17
C LEU A 84 -4.24 -9.97 8.18
N GLU A 85 -3.67 -11.13 7.79
CA GLU A 85 -4.24 -12.45 8.01
C GLU A 85 -3.18 -13.48 8.39
N LYS A 86 -3.46 -14.30 9.42
CA LYS A 86 -2.75 -15.55 9.70
C LYS A 86 -3.74 -16.67 10.05
N LYS A 87 -3.44 -17.88 9.57
CA LYS A 87 -4.17 -19.12 9.84
C LYS A 87 -3.24 -20.11 10.56
N GLY A 88 -3.71 -20.63 11.69
CA GLY A 88 -2.90 -21.23 12.75
C GLY A 88 -2.98 -20.36 14.02
N TYR A 89 -2.11 -20.54 15.01
CA TYR A 89 -2.19 -19.77 16.26
C TYR A 89 -1.79 -18.29 16.04
N SER A 90 -2.83 -17.46 15.80
CA SER A 90 -2.90 -15.97 15.73
C SER A 90 -2.38 -15.31 14.45
N TRP A 91 -2.74 -14.12 13.92
CA TRP A 91 -3.79 -13.09 14.10
C TRP A 91 -4.23 -12.53 12.72
N ARG A 92 -5.38 -11.84 12.63
CA ARG A 92 -5.94 -11.21 11.40
C ARG A 92 -6.78 -9.95 11.75
N LEU A 93 -6.60 -8.79 11.09
CA LEU A 93 -7.52 -7.61 11.18
C LEU A 93 -7.56 -6.87 9.83
N HIS A 94 -8.72 -6.32 9.44
CA HIS A 94 -8.90 -5.47 8.24
C HIS A 94 -9.71 -4.20 8.54
N VAL A 95 -9.41 -3.07 7.88
CA VAL A 95 -10.26 -1.86 7.79
C VAL A 95 -10.08 -1.21 6.41
N HIS A 96 -11.17 -0.80 5.77
CA HIS A 96 -11.22 -0.01 4.52
C HIS A 96 -12.17 1.18 4.70
N PHE A 97 -11.66 2.41 4.67
CA PHE A 97 -12.46 3.60 4.38
C PHE A 97 -11.62 4.60 3.56
N ALA A 98 -12.13 5.03 2.41
CA ALA A 98 -11.65 6.24 1.75
C ALA A 98 -12.45 7.42 2.33
N LYS A 99 -11.81 8.29 3.11
CA LYS A 99 -12.47 9.49 3.64
C LYS A 99 -12.05 10.68 2.80
N ARG A 100 -13.05 11.32 2.18
CA ARG A 100 -12.88 12.58 1.45
C ARG A 100 -12.84 13.71 2.48
N PHE A 101 -11.81 14.53 2.44
CA PHE A 101 -11.77 15.77 3.20
C PHE A 101 -12.21 16.90 2.25
N THR A 102 -13.35 17.52 2.56
CA THR A 102 -13.87 18.72 1.90
C THR A 102 -13.52 19.95 2.73
#